data_AF-A0A9E4W9H8-F1
#
_entry.id   AF-A0A9E4W9H8-F1
#
_cell.length_a   1.000
_cell.length_b   1.000
_cell.length_c   1.000
_cell.angle_alpha   90.00
_cell.angle_beta   90.00
_cell.angle_gamma   90.00
#
_symmetry.space_group_name_H-M   'P 1'
#
loop_
_entity.id
_entity.type
_entity.pdbx_description
1 polymer ?
#
loop_
_entity_poly.entity_id
_entity_poly.type
_entity_poly.pdbx_seq_one_letter_code
_entity_poly.pdbx_strand_id
1 'polypeptide(L)'
;LIGPPLLAIAGNNWSPFLKLQGGRGIAVAGGTLVALSPILAISAAAISIGGWKFTKSSGLWVLISLMTLPLIAYIAHDNINLVWYCFGLLGIVALKRLSANWTPFPPGVSRKEVLFNRLFRDRDVSDRTGWVRRIPEGSS
;
A
#
# COMPACT_ATOMS: atom_id res chain seq x y z
N LEU A 1 7.92 -9.43 -19.11
CA LEU A 1 8.35 -8.03 -18.86
C LEU A 1 7.64 -7.53 -17.60
N ILE A 2 8.38 -7.15 -16.55
CA ILE A 2 7.81 -6.75 -15.24
C ILE A 2 7.86 -5.24 -14.97
N GLY A 3 8.60 -4.47 -15.79
CA GLY A 3 8.74 -3.02 -15.64
C GLY A 3 7.45 -2.22 -15.89
N PRO A 4 6.73 -2.43 -17.02
CA PRO A 4 5.51 -1.68 -17.32
C PRO A 4 4.44 -1.69 -16.21
N PRO A 5 4.08 -2.84 -15.59
CA PRO A 5 3.11 -2.83 -14.50
C PRO A 5 3.61 -2.06 -13.26
N LEU A 6 4.90 -2.16 -12.92
CA LEU A 6 5.49 -1.40 -11.81
C LEU A 6 5.46 0.11 -12.08
N LEU A 7 5.75 0.54 -13.30
CA LEU A 7 5.67 1.95 -13.71
C LEU A 7 4.22 2.46 -13.65
N ALA A 8 3.24 1.66 -14.06
CA ALA A 8 1.83 2.02 -13.97
C ALA A 8 1.39 2.25 -12.51
N ILE A 9 1.82 1.37 -11.59
CA ILE A 9 1.53 1.52 -10.16
C ILE A 9 2.23 2.76 -9.60
N ALA A 10 3.51 2.98 -9.93
CA ALA A 10 4.27 4.14 -9.50
C ALA A 10 3.64 5.46 -9.98
N GLY A 11 3.25 5.54 -11.26
CA GLY A 11 2.60 6.72 -11.84
C GLY A 11 1.24 7.02 -11.20
N ASN A 12 0.45 6.00 -10.87
CA ASN A 12 -0.79 6.18 -10.12
C ASN A 12 -0.56 6.67 -8.68
N ASN A 13 0.53 6.20 -8.05
CA ASN A 13 0.87 6.52 -6.67
C ASN A 13 1.44 7.94 -6.55
N TRP A 14 2.28 8.36 -7.48
CA TRP A 14 2.92 9.68 -7.50
C TRP A 14 2.72 10.32 -8.87
N SER A 15 1.49 10.76 -9.14
CA SER A 15 1.17 11.38 -10.42
C SER A 15 1.84 12.76 -10.51
N PRO A 16 2.65 13.04 -11.56
CA PRO A 16 3.22 14.36 -11.78
C PRO A 16 2.13 15.43 -11.93
N PHE A 17 0.98 15.07 -12.52
CA PHE A 17 -0.18 15.95 -12.71
C PHE A 17 -0.86 16.34 -11.39
N LEU A 18 -0.61 15.60 -10.32
CA LEU A 18 -1.17 15.83 -8.97
C LEU A 18 -0.07 16.21 -7.97
N LYS A 19 1.03 16.84 -8.43
CA LYS A 19 2.16 17.25 -7.57
C LYS A 19 2.78 16.09 -6.77
N LEU A 20 2.93 14.92 -7.43
CA LEU A 20 3.40 13.68 -6.81
C LEU A 20 2.51 13.18 -5.67
N GLN A 21 1.23 13.55 -5.68
CA GLN A 21 0.19 12.96 -4.84
C GLN A 21 -0.64 11.99 -5.67
N GLY A 22 -1.28 11.03 -5.00
CA GLY A 22 -2.02 9.99 -5.70
C GLY A 22 -2.61 8.95 -4.76
N GLY A 23 -3.23 7.94 -5.37
CA GLY A 23 -3.83 6.83 -4.65
C GLY A 23 -2.79 5.88 -4.04
N ARG A 24 -3.25 4.85 -3.34
CA ARG A 24 -2.38 3.82 -2.73
C ARG A 24 -1.96 2.72 -3.70
N GLY A 25 -2.44 2.75 -4.94
CA GLY A 25 -2.04 1.81 -6.00
C GLY A 25 -2.63 0.41 -5.91
N ILE A 26 -3.50 0.13 -4.92
CA ILE A 26 -4.00 -1.23 -4.67
C ILE A 26 -4.88 -1.75 -5.83
N ALA A 27 -5.73 -0.91 -6.41
CA ALA A 27 -6.56 -1.29 -7.56
C ALA A 27 -5.70 -1.56 -8.81
N VAL A 28 -4.72 -0.70 -9.08
CA VAL A 28 -3.78 -0.87 -10.20
C VAL A 28 -2.93 -2.13 -10.00
N ALA A 29 -2.43 -2.35 -8.79
CA ALA A 29 -1.72 -3.57 -8.41
C ALA A 29 -2.57 -4.83 -8.63
N GLY A 30 -3.85 -4.79 -8.24
CA GLY A 30 -4.81 -5.87 -8.52
C GLY A 30 -4.94 -6.17 -10.01
N GLY A 31 -5.15 -5.15 -10.84
CA GLY A 31 -5.24 -5.30 -12.30
C GLY A 31 -3.97 -5.88 -12.91
N THR A 32 -2.80 -5.39 -12.49
CA THR A 32 -1.50 -5.92 -12.95
C THR A 32 -1.25 -7.36 -12.51
N LEU A 33 -1.70 -7.76 -11.31
CA LEU A 33 -1.64 -9.15 -10.86
C LEU A 33 -2.55 -10.04 -11.71
N VAL A 34 -3.79 -9.62 -12.00
CA VAL A 34 -4.70 -10.38 -12.86
C VAL A 34 -4.10 -10.59 -14.26
N ALA A 35 -3.45 -9.56 -14.81
CA ALA A 35 -2.81 -9.64 -16.12
C ALA A 35 -1.57 -10.54 -16.14
N LEU A 36 -0.78 -10.58 -15.05
CA LEU A 36 0.45 -11.38 -14.97
C LEU A 36 0.20 -12.82 -14.53
N SER A 37 -0.65 -13.02 -13.52
CA SER A 37 -1.03 -14.33 -13.00
C SER A 37 -2.33 -14.22 -12.20
N PRO A 38 -3.43 -14.78 -12.73
CA PRO A 38 -4.69 -14.90 -11.98
C PRO A 38 -4.52 -15.64 -10.64
N ILE A 39 -3.59 -16.58 -10.55
CA ILE A 39 -3.29 -17.32 -9.30
C ILE A 39 -2.80 -16.33 -8.24
N LEU A 40 -1.81 -15.49 -8.56
CA LEU A 40 -1.30 -14.49 -7.62
C LEU A 40 -2.37 -13.46 -7.25
N ALA A 41 -3.21 -13.05 -8.20
CA ALA A 41 -4.32 -12.14 -7.94
C ALA A 41 -5.34 -12.74 -6.97
N ILE A 42 -5.76 -13.99 -7.20
CA ILE A 42 -6.71 -14.71 -6.34
C ILE A 42 -6.09 -14.93 -4.95
N SER A 43 -4.83 -15.34 -4.86
CA SER A 43 -4.15 -15.51 -3.58
C SER A 43 -4.07 -14.19 -2.80
N ALA A 44 -3.70 -13.08 -3.45
CA ALA A 44 -3.67 -11.77 -2.81
C ALA A 44 -5.06 -11.33 -2.33
N ALA A 45 -6.10 -11.56 -3.14
CA ALA A 45 -7.48 -11.26 -2.78
C ALA A 45 -7.97 -12.13 -1.62
N ALA A 46 -7.69 -13.43 -1.64
CA ALA A 46 -8.09 -14.37 -0.59
C ALA A 46 -7.47 -14.01 0.77
N ILE A 47 -6.16 -13.73 0.79
CA ILE A 47 -5.47 -13.33 2.03
C ILE A 47 -5.98 -11.97 2.53
N SER A 48 -6.13 -10.99 1.64
CA SER A 48 -6.54 -9.65 2.04
C SER A 48 -8.00 -9.58 2.51
N ILE A 49 -8.94 -10.18 1.76
CA ILE A 49 -10.37 -10.23 2.10
C ILE A 49 -10.62 -11.13 3.30
N GLY A 50 -10.01 -12.33 3.32
CA GLY A 50 -10.14 -13.27 4.42
C GLY A 50 -9.67 -12.66 5.73
N GLY A 51 -8.48 -12.05 5.72
CA GLY A 51 -7.91 -11.38 6.88
C GLY A 51 -8.67 -10.13 7.34
N TRP A 52 -9.16 -9.33 6.39
CA TRP A 52 -10.00 -8.17 6.70
C TRP A 52 -11.26 -8.57 7.49
N LYS A 53 -11.87 -9.72 7.17
CA LYS A 53 -13.04 -10.23 7.89
C LYS A 53 -12.78 -10.48 9.38
N PHE A 54 -11.54 -10.84 9.76
CA PHE A 54 -11.18 -11.11 11.16
C PHE A 54 -10.83 -9.86 11.96
N THR A 55 -10.09 -8.92 11.37
CA THR A 55 -9.51 -7.78 12.13
C THR A 55 -10.12 -6.43 11.79
N LYS A 56 -10.95 -6.34 10.74
CA LYS A 56 -11.48 -5.10 10.15
C LYS A 56 -10.42 -4.08 9.71
N SER A 57 -9.14 -4.48 9.65
CA SER A 57 -8.03 -3.62 9.22
C SER A 57 -7.58 -3.97 7.80
N SER A 58 -8.12 -3.27 6.80
CA SER A 58 -7.81 -3.53 5.39
C SER A 58 -6.35 -3.24 5.05
N GLY A 59 -5.75 -2.19 5.64
CA GLY A 59 -4.36 -1.82 5.41
C GLY A 59 -3.39 -2.92 5.82
N LEU A 60 -3.55 -3.51 7.00
CA LEU A 60 -2.66 -4.57 7.49
C LEU A 60 -2.69 -5.80 6.59
N TRP A 61 -3.89 -6.29 6.25
CA TRP A 61 -4.03 -7.52 5.49
C TRP A 61 -3.62 -7.41 4.03
N VAL A 62 -3.71 -6.21 3.45
CA VAL A 62 -3.11 -5.94 2.14
C VAL A 62 -1.57 -6.00 2.21
N LEU A 63 -0.95 -5.51 3.29
CA LEU A 63 0.51 -5.60 3.42
C LEU A 63 0.96 -7.06 3.61
N ILE A 64 0.24 -7.81 4.44
CA ILE A 64 0.49 -9.24 4.67
C ILE A 64 0.33 -10.02 3.36
N SER A 65 -0.74 -9.78 2.58
CA SER A 65 -0.93 -10.47 1.32
C SER A 65 0.22 -10.20 0.33
N LEU A 66 0.68 -8.95 0.23
CA LEU A 66 1.82 -8.57 -0.60
C LEU A 66 3.14 -9.18 -0.12
N MET A 67 3.35 -9.35 1.19
CA MET A 67 4.54 -10.02 1.74
C MET A 67 4.57 -11.52 1.42
N THR A 68 3.40 -12.17 1.33
CA THR A 68 3.31 -13.60 0.99
C THR A 68 3.45 -13.85 -0.52
N LEU A 69 3.15 -12.85 -1.37
CA LEU A 69 3.17 -13.01 -2.83
C LEU A 69 4.49 -13.52 -3.43
N PRO A 70 5.70 -13.04 -3.04
CA PRO A 70 6.95 -13.57 -3.56
C PRO A 70 7.11 -15.08 -3.32
N LEU A 71 6.68 -15.56 -2.15
CA LEU A 71 6.73 -16.97 -1.81
C LEU A 71 5.75 -17.79 -2.68
N ILE A 72 4.54 -17.28 -2.88
CA ILE A 72 3.54 -17.93 -3.75
C ILE A 72 4.02 -17.93 -5.21
N ALA A 73 4.62 -16.83 -5.67
CA ALA A 73 5.18 -16.74 -7.02
C ALA A 73 6.30 -17.74 -7.25
N TYR A 74 7.16 -17.96 -6.24
CA TYR A 74 8.22 -18.97 -6.30
C TYR A 74 7.63 -20.39 -6.38
N ILE A 75 6.69 -20.74 -5.49
CA ILE A 75 6.11 -22.10 -5.43
C ILE A 75 5.23 -22.41 -6.64
N ALA A 76 4.40 -21.47 -7.09
CA ALA A 76 3.37 -21.73 -8.11
C ALA A 76 3.87 -21.61 -9.54
N HIS A 77 4.94 -20.85 -9.79
CA HIS A 77 5.38 -20.52 -11.14
C HIS A 77 6.87 -20.77 -11.42
N ASP A 78 7.68 -21.03 -10.39
CA ASP A 78 9.16 -21.17 -10.49
C ASP A 78 9.81 -20.07 -11.36
N ASN A 79 9.23 -18.87 -11.34
CA ASN A 79 9.59 -17.78 -12.23
C ASN A 79 10.17 -16.62 -11.46
N ILE A 80 11.48 -16.49 -11.51
CA ILE A 80 12.22 -15.45 -10.79
C ILE A 80 11.77 -14.03 -11.15
N ASN A 81 11.30 -13.78 -12.39
CA ASN A 81 10.81 -12.47 -12.78
C ASN A 81 9.53 -12.10 -12.02
N LEU A 82 8.61 -13.05 -11.82
CA LEU A 82 7.39 -12.81 -11.02
C LEU A 82 7.72 -12.57 -9.56
N VAL A 83 8.73 -13.26 -9.01
CA VAL A 83 9.23 -13.03 -7.66
C VAL A 83 9.76 -11.59 -7.52
N TRP A 84 10.60 -11.14 -8.46
CA TRP A 84 11.09 -9.75 -8.47
C TRP A 84 9.98 -8.72 -8.67
N TYR A 85 8.98 -9.04 -9.49
CA TYR A 85 7.79 -8.20 -9.63
C TYR A 85 7.06 -8.05 -8.29
N CYS A 86 6.83 -9.14 -7.55
CA CYS A 86 6.19 -9.11 -6.25
C CYS A 86 6.99 -8.28 -5.23
N PHE A 87 8.33 -8.39 -5.23
CA PHE A 87 9.20 -7.54 -4.41
C PHE A 87 9.10 -6.06 -4.81
N GLY A 88 9.10 -5.76 -6.11
CA GLY A 88 8.92 -4.39 -6.61
C GLY A 88 7.57 -3.80 -6.20
N LEU A 89 6.49 -4.57 -6.33
CA LEU A 89 5.15 -4.18 -5.91
C LEU A 89 5.09 -3.90 -4.40
N LEU A 90 5.64 -4.81 -3.59
CA LEU A 90 5.72 -4.63 -2.14
C LEU A 90 6.50 -3.35 -1.78
N GLY A 91 7.64 -3.12 -2.42
CA GLY A 91 8.45 -1.92 -2.24
C GLY A 91 7.69 -0.64 -2.58
N ILE A 92 7.03 -0.59 -3.73
CA ILE A 92 6.23 0.58 -4.16
C ILE A 92 5.11 0.87 -3.17
N VAL A 93 4.36 -0.14 -2.74
CA VAL A 93 3.26 0.04 -1.78
C VAL A 93 3.78 0.47 -0.41
N ALA A 94 4.88 -0.12 0.06
CA ALA A 94 5.52 0.28 1.32
C ALA A 94 6.00 1.73 1.27
N LEU A 95 6.70 2.13 0.20
CA LEU A 95 7.13 3.52 -0.01
C LEU A 95 5.94 4.47 -0.05
N LYS A 96 4.86 4.09 -0.73
CA LYS A 96 3.66 4.93 -0.78
C LYS A 96 3.05 5.14 0.61
N ARG A 97 2.97 4.08 1.41
CA ARG A 97 2.47 4.16 2.80
C ARG A 97 3.35 5.04 3.68
N LEU A 98 4.68 4.91 3.57
CA LEU A 98 5.61 5.73 4.34
C LEU A 98 5.55 7.21 3.95
N SER A 99 5.40 7.51 2.64
CA SER A 99 5.35 8.89 2.13
C SER A 99 4.10 9.66 2.57
N ALA A 100 2.98 8.97 2.83
CA ALA A 100 1.71 9.55 3.27
C ALA A 100 1.29 10.84 2.54
N ASN A 101 1.56 10.96 1.23
CA ASN A 101 1.28 12.17 0.44
C ASN A 101 1.95 13.47 0.95
N TRP A 102 3.16 13.37 1.50
CA TRP A 102 3.89 14.53 2.05
C TRP A 102 3.24 15.16 3.28
N THR A 103 2.43 14.40 4.03
CA THR A 103 1.87 14.91 5.28
C THR A 103 2.98 15.17 6.30
N PRO A 104 3.06 16.39 6.86
CA PRO A 104 4.08 16.74 7.84
C PRO A 104 3.93 15.88 9.10
N PHE A 105 5.06 15.62 9.77
CA PHE A 105 5.05 14.87 11.01
C PHE A 105 4.31 15.64 12.10
N PRO A 106 3.33 15.03 12.79
CA PRO A 106 2.62 15.70 13.88
C PRO A 106 3.61 16.07 15.00
N PRO A 107 3.50 17.29 15.56
CA PRO A 107 4.33 17.69 16.70
C PRO A 107 4.00 16.84 17.93
N GLY A 108 5.02 16.40 18.67
CA GLY A 108 4.86 15.64 19.92
C GLY A 108 4.84 14.12 19.80
N VAL A 109 4.94 13.54 18.59
CA VAL A 109 5.04 12.08 18.38
C VAL A 109 6.40 11.70 17.81
N SER A 110 6.97 10.57 18.25
CA SER A 110 8.25 10.07 17.74
C SER A 110 8.16 9.75 16.24
N ARG A 111 9.16 10.20 15.46
CA ARG A 111 9.21 9.97 14.00
C ARG A 111 9.11 8.49 13.64
N LYS A 112 9.70 7.60 14.46
CA LYS A 112 9.66 6.15 14.26
C LYS A 112 8.25 5.58 14.45
N GLU A 113 7.51 6.11 15.41
CA GLU A 113 6.14 5.68 15.71
C GLU A 113 5.16 6.11 14.62
N VAL A 114 5.33 7.33 14.07
CA VAL A 114 4.56 7.79 12.92
C VAL A 114 4.82 6.92 11.69
N LEU A 115 6.09 6.57 11.41
CA LEU A 115 6.44 5.69 10.29
C LEU A 115 5.88 4.27 10.47
N PHE A 116 5.92 3.72 11.68
CA PHE A 116 5.34 2.41 11.97
C PHE A 116 3.81 2.43 11.80
N ASN A 117 3.14 3.46 12.32
CA ASN A 117 1.70 3.63 12.17
C ASN A 117 1.28 3.84 10.72
N ARG A 118 2.06 4.58 9.92
CA ARG A 118 1.87 4.74 8.48
C ARG A 118 2.03 3.43 7.71
N LEU A 119 3.06 2.65 8.02
CA LEU A 119 3.33 1.40 7.31
C LEU A 119 2.30 0.32 7.63
N PHE A 120 2.06 0.07 8.92
CA PHE A 120 1.21 -1.02 9.39
C PHE A 120 -0.26 -0.62 9.46
N ARG A 121 -0.57 0.45 10.20
CA ARG A 121 -1.97 0.88 10.43
C ARG A 121 -2.55 1.69 9.29
N ASP A 122 -1.72 2.19 8.37
CA ASP A 122 -2.11 3.09 7.30
C ASP A 122 -2.92 4.30 7.84
N ARG A 123 -2.50 4.78 9.03
CA ARG A 123 -3.09 5.90 9.78
C ARG A 123 -1.97 6.71 10.44
N ASP A 124 -2.04 8.03 10.32
CA ASP A 124 -1.01 8.95 10.86
C ASP A 124 -1.08 9.13 12.39
N VAL A 125 -2.26 8.90 13.01
CA VAL A 125 -2.51 9.16 14.43
C VAL A 125 -3.35 8.03 15.03
N SER A 126 -2.94 7.54 16.21
CA SER A 126 -3.66 6.53 16.99
C SER A 126 -5.01 7.03 17.50
N ASP A 127 -5.11 8.34 17.74
CA ASP A 127 -6.21 8.98 18.43
C ASP A 127 -7.26 9.62 17.49
N ARG A 128 -8.53 9.34 17.79
CA ARG A 128 -9.72 9.73 17.00
C ARG A 128 -10.14 11.18 17.26
N THR A 129 -9.63 11.79 18.33
CA THR A 129 -10.10 13.06 18.90
C THR A 129 -9.48 14.30 18.24
N GLY A 130 -8.25 14.23 17.73
CA GLY A 130 -7.56 15.37 17.10
C GLY A 130 -7.99 15.68 15.66
N TRP A 131 -8.57 14.71 14.93
CA TRP A 131 -8.93 14.87 13.51
C TRP A 131 -10.23 15.68 13.31
N VAL A 132 -11.18 15.57 14.24
CA VAL A 132 -12.49 16.27 14.17
C VAL A 132 -12.36 17.77 14.49
N ARG A 133 -11.26 18.20 15.14
CA ARG A 133 -11.04 19.60 15.54
C ARG A 133 -10.32 20.48 14.51
N ARG A 134 -10.04 19.99 13.29
CA ARG A 134 -9.59 20.88 12.21
C ARG A 134 -10.77 21.69 11.68
N ILE A 135 -11.17 22.69 12.45
CA ILE A 135 -11.83 23.88 11.92
C ILE A 135 -10.81 24.52 10.97
N PRO A 136 -11.13 24.77 9.70
CA PRO A 136 -10.27 25.56 8.83
C PRO A 136 -10.07 26.93 9.48
N GLU A 137 -8.83 27.33 9.75
CA GLU A 137 -8.56 28.71 10.13
C GLU A 137 -8.96 29.61 8.96
N GLY A 138 -10.07 30.33 9.12
CA GLY A 138 -10.67 31.14 8.07
C GLY A 138 -12.19 31.17 8.02
N SER A 139 -12.91 30.38 8.83
CA SER A 139 -14.36 30.57 9.05
C SER A 139 -14.60 31.36 10.33
N SER A 140 -14.52 32.68 10.25
CA SER A 140 -15.05 33.62 11.24
C SER A 140 -15.74 34.74 10.50
#